data_AF-A0A2Z6CWH0-F1
#
_entry.id   AF-A0A2Z6CWH0-F1
#
_cell.length_a   1.000
_cell.length_b   1.000
_cell.length_c   1.000
_cell.angle_alpha   90.00
_cell.angle_beta   90.00
_cell.angle_gamma   90.00
#
_symmetry.space_group_name_H-M   'P 1'
#
loop_
_entity.id
_entity.type
_entity.pdbx_description
1 polymer ?
#
loop_
_entity_poly.entity_id
_entity_poly.type
_entity_poly.pdbx_seq_one_letter_code
_entity_poly.pdbx_strand_id
1 'polypeptide(L)'
;MRQLQLSNENNWELVYNENTVAVMLPKETGGYKVVPIPEIEIPLLLDTFVLAVRVATNVPPNKVWKFAGIVKQLVSTGISIDGSQDASFNRRYPLFLDKINLVLYPPITNAYSISIKLPDWFQDAGIAIWKYTGIDQDADLARIESKIDTLLQ
;
A
#
# COMPACT_ATOMS: atom_id res chain seq x y z
N MET A 1 -1.34 19.88 -13.94
CA MET A 1 -2.07 19.43 -12.74
C MET A 1 -2.68 18.08 -13.08
N ARG A 2 -2.22 17.01 -12.45
CA ARG A 2 -2.61 15.63 -12.77
C ARG A 2 -4.08 15.41 -12.44
N GLN A 3 -4.90 15.00 -13.41
CA GLN A 3 -6.34 14.72 -13.19
C GLN A 3 -6.56 13.20 -13.11
N LEU A 4 -6.97 12.74 -11.92
CA LEU A 4 -7.26 11.33 -11.66
C LEU A 4 -8.78 11.15 -11.45
N GLN A 5 -9.38 10.19 -12.16
CA GLN A 5 -10.78 9.81 -12.00
C GLN A 5 -10.92 8.79 -10.86
N LEU A 6 -10.59 9.20 -9.63
CA LEU A 6 -10.58 8.33 -8.44
C LEU A 6 -11.99 7.83 -8.06
N SER A 7 -13.04 8.52 -8.50
CA SER A 7 -14.44 8.18 -8.24
C SER A 7 -15.00 7.08 -9.16
N ASN A 8 -14.26 6.65 -10.19
CA ASN A 8 -14.69 5.56 -11.06
C ASN A 8 -14.15 4.22 -10.52
N GLU A 9 -15.05 3.37 -10.03
CA GLU A 9 -14.70 2.06 -9.45
C GLU A 9 -13.99 1.14 -10.46
N ASN A 10 -14.30 1.27 -11.75
CA ASN A 10 -13.66 0.46 -12.82
C ASN A 10 -12.17 0.77 -13.00
N ASN A 11 -11.68 1.88 -12.46
CA ASN A 11 -10.28 2.26 -12.52
C ASN A 11 -9.46 1.68 -11.35
N TRP A 12 -10.07 0.83 -10.51
CA TRP A 12 -9.42 0.18 -9.38
C TRP A 12 -9.35 -1.33 -9.59
N GLU A 13 -8.15 -1.88 -9.56
CA GLU A 13 -7.93 -3.32 -9.68
C GLU A 13 -7.39 -3.85 -8.35
N LEU A 14 -8.06 -4.84 -7.76
CA LEU A 14 -7.59 -5.51 -6.56
C LEU A 14 -6.37 -6.37 -6.89
N VAL A 15 -5.24 -6.06 -6.27
CA VAL A 15 -3.96 -6.76 -6.53
C VAL A 15 -3.57 -7.70 -5.41
N TYR A 16 -4.04 -7.43 -4.19
CA TYR A 16 -3.70 -8.23 -3.02
C TYR A 16 -4.85 -8.18 -2.02
N ASN A 17 -5.25 -9.34 -1.52
CA ASN A 17 -6.28 -9.48 -0.50
C ASN A 17 -5.97 -10.72 0.35
N GLU A 18 -5.49 -10.50 1.57
CA GLU A 18 -5.12 -11.57 2.47
C GLU A 18 -5.54 -11.24 3.90
N ASN A 19 -5.93 -12.27 4.64
CA ASN A 19 -6.19 -12.19 6.07
C ASN A 19 -5.09 -12.94 6.81
N THR A 20 -4.34 -12.23 7.64
CA THR A 20 -3.27 -12.79 8.46
C THR A 20 -3.73 -12.85 9.92
N VAL A 21 -3.38 -13.92 10.62
CA VAL A 21 -3.71 -14.13 12.04
C VAL A 21 -2.42 -14.27 12.84
N ALA A 22 -2.36 -13.62 13.98
CA ALA A 22 -1.23 -13.70 14.91
C ALA A 22 -1.13 -15.10 15.54
N VAL A 23 0.08 -15.62 15.65
CA VAL A 23 0.32 -16.92 16.29
C VAL A 23 0.18 -16.78 17.81
N MET A 24 -0.64 -17.63 18.42
CA MET A 24 -0.79 -17.68 19.88
C MET A 24 0.12 -18.77 20.45
N LEU A 25 1.15 -18.38 21.20
CA LEU A 25 2.03 -19.32 21.88
C LEU A 25 1.57 -19.54 23.32
N PRO A 26 1.46 -20.80 23.79
CA PRO A 26 1.18 -21.07 25.19
C PRO A 26 2.37 -20.65 26.06
N LYS A 27 2.11 -19.94 27.16
CA LYS A 27 3.13 -19.66 28.19
C LYS A 27 3.24 -20.84 29.14
N GLU A 28 4.46 -21.15 29.58
CA GLU A 28 4.74 -22.22 30.56
C GLU A 28 4.01 -22.03 31.90
N THR A 29 3.64 -20.80 32.26
CA THR A 29 2.96 -20.45 33.52
C THR A 29 1.43 -20.37 33.41
N GLY A 30 0.85 -20.80 32.28
CA GLY A 30 -0.58 -20.66 31.97
C GLY A 30 -0.91 -19.32 31.29
N GLY A 31 -1.68 -19.39 30.21
CA GLY A 31 -2.07 -18.25 29.37
C GLY A 31 -1.43 -18.25 27.97
N TYR A 32 -1.84 -17.31 27.12
CA TYR A 32 -1.35 -17.19 25.74
C TYR A 32 -0.56 -15.88 25.58
N LYS A 33 0.57 -15.95 24.88
CA LYS A 33 1.28 -14.79 24.36
C LYS A 33 0.95 -14.66 22.88
N VAL A 34 0.38 -13.52 22.49
CA VAL A 34 0.20 -13.18 21.07
C VAL A 34 1.58 -12.83 20.52
N VAL A 35 2.02 -13.56 19.50
CA VAL A 35 3.21 -13.23 18.73
C VAL A 35 2.80 -12.17 17.70
N PRO A 36 3.47 -11.00 17.66
CA PRO A 36 3.21 -9.97 16.67
C PRO A 36 3.24 -10.52 15.25
N ILE A 37 2.33 -10.03 14.40
CA ILE A 37 2.37 -10.36 12.97
C ILE A 37 3.66 -9.73 12.39
N PRO A 38 4.52 -10.53 11.70
CA PRO A 38 5.72 -9.99 11.09
C PRO A 38 5.38 -8.97 10.01
N GLU A 39 6.39 -8.20 9.56
CA GLU A 39 6.20 -7.29 8.43
C GLU A 39 5.82 -8.11 7.19
N ILE A 40 4.70 -7.73 6.55
CA ILE A 40 4.17 -8.43 5.39
C ILE A 40 4.76 -7.77 4.15
N GLU A 41 5.63 -8.49 3.47
CA GLU A 41 6.17 -8.09 2.17
C GLU A 41 5.27 -8.63 1.06
N ILE A 42 4.86 -7.74 0.17
CA ILE A 42 3.96 -8.12 -0.91
C ILE A 42 4.83 -8.56 -2.09
N PRO A 43 4.73 -9.82 -2.54
CA PRO A 43 5.58 -10.38 -3.59
C PRO A 43 5.11 -9.96 -4.99
N LEU A 44 4.62 -8.73 -5.13
CA LEU A 44 4.15 -8.15 -6.37
C LEU A 44 4.91 -6.86 -6.64
N LEU A 45 5.44 -6.75 -7.84
CA LEU A 45 5.99 -5.50 -8.35
C LEU A 45 4.85 -4.62 -8.86
N LEU A 46 4.75 -3.43 -8.30
CA LEU A 46 3.81 -2.39 -8.66
C LEU A 46 4.53 -1.34 -9.51
N ASP A 47 3.88 -0.91 -10.58
CA ASP A 47 4.31 0.10 -11.54
C ASP A 47 3.43 1.37 -11.50
N THR A 48 2.41 1.36 -10.65
CA THR A 48 1.44 2.45 -10.51
C THR A 48 1.82 3.40 -9.38
N PHE A 49 1.43 4.66 -9.50
CA PHE A 49 1.75 5.70 -8.50
C PHE A 49 0.69 5.85 -7.42
N VAL A 50 -0.52 5.36 -7.67
CA VAL A 50 -1.69 5.57 -6.81
C VAL A 50 -2.19 4.21 -6.37
N LEU A 51 -2.12 3.98 -5.07
CA LEU A 51 -2.61 2.78 -4.42
C LEU A 51 -3.70 3.15 -3.43
N ALA A 52 -4.68 2.27 -3.30
CA ALA A 52 -5.64 2.28 -2.21
C ALA A 52 -5.34 1.09 -1.30
N VAL A 53 -5.15 1.35 -0.01
CA VAL A 53 -4.84 0.32 0.99
C VAL A 53 -5.91 0.36 2.07
N ARG A 54 -6.59 -0.76 2.27
CA ARG A 54 -7.53 -0.97 3.37
C ARG A 54 -6.95 -2.02 4.31
N VAL A 55 -6.99 -1.69 5.59
CA VAL A 55 -6.66 -2.63 6.67
C VAL A 55 -7.88 -2.74 7.56
N ALA A 56 -8.28 -3.97 7.85
CA ALA A 56 -9.34 -4.33 8.77
C ALA A 56 -8.76 -5.22 9.87
N THR A 57 -9.24 -5.09 11.10
CA THR A 57 -8.86 -5.94 12.23
C THR A 57 -10.06 -6.04 13.17
N ASN A 58 -10.14 -7.14 13.93
CA ASN A 58 -11.13 -7.26 14.98
C ASN A 58 -10.73 -6.42 16.20
N VAL A 59 -11.33 -5.23 16.33
CA VAL A 59 -11.12 -4.35 17.48
C VAL A 59 -12.03 -4.80 18.63
N PRO A 60 -11.49 -5.09 19.83
CA PRO A 60 -12.30 -5.44 20.99
C PRO A 60 -13.33 -4.34 21.32
N PRO A 61 -14.56 -4.69 21.75
CA PRO A 61 -15.67 -3.73 21.90
C PRO A 61 -15.42 -2.58 22.90
N ASN A 62 -14.39 -2.69 23.74
CA ASN A 62 -13.99 -1.65 24.70
C ASN A 62 -12.77 -0.83 24.26
N LYS A 63 -12.32 -0.97 23.01
CA LYS A 63 -11.17 -0.24 22.47
C LYS A 63 -11.56 0.45 21.17
N VAL A 64 -10.95 1.62 20.94
CA VAL A 64 -11.05 2.34 19.68
C VAL A 64 -9.65 2.49 19.13
N TRP A 65 -9.35 1.77 18.06
CA TRP A 65 -8.08 1.87 17.35
C TRP A 65 -8.31 2.61 16.05
N LYS A 66 -7.54 3.68 15.82
CA LYS A 66 -7.57 4.43 14.55
C LYS A 66 -6.39 4.09 13.66
N PHE A 67 -5.28 3.64 14.23
CA PHE A 67 -4.05 3.37 13.51
C PHE A 67 -3.98 1.90 13.11
N ALA A 68 -3.70 1.64 11.83
CA ALA A 68 -3.67 0.32 11.24
C ALA A 68 -2.26 -0.20 10.96
N GLY A 69 -1.23 0.66 11.01
CA GLY A 69 0.13 0.30 10.68
C GLY A 69 0.81 1.30 9.75
N ILE A 70 1.90 0.88 9.14
CA ILE A 70 2.69 1.70 8.22
C ILE A 70 2.94 0.91 6.95
N VAL A 71 2.72 1.54 5.79
CA VAL A 71 3.20 1.01 4.51
C VAL A 71 4.49 1.70 4.10
N LYS A 72 5.43 0.92 3.57
CA LYS A 72 6.72 1.37 3.04
C LYS A 72 6.87 0.93 1.60
N GLN A 73 7.58 1.73 0.82
CA GLN A 73 8.01 1.39 -0.53
C GLN A 73 9.41 0.78 -0.47
N LEU A 74 9.54 -0.39 -1.07
CA LEU A 74 10.79 -1.13 -1.24
C LEU A 74 11.17 -1.11 -2.72
N VAL A 75 12.43 -0.81 -3.00
CA VAL A 75 12.96 -0.80 -4.37
C VAL A 75 14.28 -1.56 -4.40
N SER A 76 14.47 -2.33 -5.46
CA SER A 76 15.76 -2.91 -5.78
C SER A 76 16.69 -1.85 -6.36
N THR A 77 17.68 -1.40 -5.59
CA THR A 77 18.71 -0.46 -6.07
C THR A 77 19.89 -1.16 -6.74
N GLY A 78 19.87 -2.50 -6.87
CA GLY A 78 21.01 -3.28 -7.34
C GLY A 78 22.21 -3.30 -6.39
N ILE A 79 22.14 -2.57 -5.27
CA ILE A 79 23.10 -2.63 -4.17
C ILE A 79 22.59 -3.69 -3.20
N SER A 80 22.80 -4.96 -3.55
CA SER A 80 22.46 -6.08 -2.68
C SER A 80 23.61 -6.30 -1.70
N ILE A 81 23.43 -5.91 -0.44
CA ILE A 81 24.19 -6.50 0.66
C ILE A 81 23.42 -7.77 1.01
N ASP A 82 24.02 -8.94 0.72
CA ASP A 82 23.47 -10.26 1.08
C ASP A 82 22.22 -10.73 0.32
N GLY A 83 22.06 -10.34 -0.96
CA GLY A 83 21.05 -10.92 -1.86
C GLY A 83 19.61 -10.44 -1.66
N SER A 84 19.39 -9.50 -0.74
CA SER A 84 18.08 -8.89 -0.47
C SER A 84 17.90 -7.55 -1.21
N GLN A 85 16.70 -7.30 -1.74
CA GLN A 85 16.32 -6.05 -2.41
C GLN A 85 15.93 -4.99 -1.36
N ASP A 86 16.91 -4.42 -0.66
CA ASP A 86 16.65 -3.76 0.63
C ASP A 86 16.74 -2.22 0.65
N ALA A 87 16.67 -1.54 -0.48
CA ALA A 87 16.55 -0.08 -0.42
C ALA A 87 15.10 0.31 -0.10
N SER A 88 14.79 0.37 1.20
CA SER A 88 13.56 0.99 1.68
C SER A 88 13.66 2.50 1.52
N PHE A 89 12.66 3.11 0.89
CA PHE A 89 12.55 4.56 0.96
C PHE A 89 12.21 4.97 2.39
N ASN A 90 12.81 6.06 2.87
CA ASN A 90 12.47 6.61 4.19
C ASN A 90 11.02 7.11 4.28
N ARG A 91 10.31 7.20 3.14
CA ARG A 91 8.93 7.65 3.06
C ARG A 91 7.99 6.54 3.55
N ARG A 92 7.45 6.76 4.74
CA ARG A 92 6.51 5.87 5.42
C ARG A 92 5.12 6.50 5.42
N TYR A 93 4.10 5.75 5.01
CA TYR A 93 2.73 6.24 5.05
C TYR A 93 1.96 5.54 6.19
N PRO A 94 1.40 6.30 7.15
CA PRO A 94 0.56 5.72 8.18
C PRO A 94 -0.76 5.27 7.55
N LEU A 95 -1.15 4.04 7.87
CA LEU A 95 -2.44 3.47 7.53
C LEU A 95 -3.38 3.66 8.71
N PHE A 96 -4.64 3.97 8.42
CA PHE A 96 -5.70 4.11 9.40
C PHE A 96 -6.77 3.05 9.21
N LEU A 97 -7.33 2.61 10.34
CA LEU A 97 -8.49 1.73 10.38
C LEU A 97 -9.75 2.51 9.96
N ASP A 98 -10.78 1.77 9.55
CA ASP A 98 -12.11 2.27 9.14
C ASP A 98 -12.17 3.15 7.88
N LYS A 99 -11.07 3.27 7.15
CA LYS A 99 -11.03 4.01 5.88
C LYS A 99 -10.16 3.34 4.84
N ILE A 100 -10.40 3.71 3.59
CA ILE A 100 -9.49 3.40 2.49
C ILE A 100 -8.38 4.46 2.52
N ASN A 101 -7.13 4.02 2.71
CA ASN A 101 -5.97 4.90 2.73
C ASN A 101 -5.44 5.04 1.31
N LEU A 102 -5.52 6.26 0.77
CA LEU A 102 -4.95 6.58 -0.53
C LEU A 102 -3.45 6.90 -0.37
N VAL A 103 -2.60 6.14 -1.04
CA VAL A 103 -1.16 6.29 -1.00
C VAL A 103 -0.68 6.72 -2.37
N LEU A 104 -0.07 7.91 -2.45
CA LEU A 104 0.54 8.42 -3.67
C LEU A 104 2.06 8.34 -3.57
N TYR A 105 2.65 7.48 -4.39
CA TYR A 105 4.10 7.38 -4.52
C TYR A 105 4.60 8.29 -5.65
N PRO A 106 5.73 8.99 -5.44
CA PRO A 106 6.37 9.75 -6.51
C PRO A 106 6.92 8.80 -7.58
N PRO A 107 6.97 9.23 -8.86
CA PRO A 107 7.49 8.43 -9.96
C PRO A 107 9.01 8.37 -9.96
N ILE A 108 9.58 7.71 -8.94
CA ILE A 108 11.04 7.57 -8.80
C ILE A 108 11.52 6.32 -9.56
N THR A 109 10.70 5.26 -9.61
CA THR A 109 11.06 3.98 -10.23
C THR A 109 9.89 3.42 -11.02
N ASN A 110 10.20 2.60 -12.03
CA ASN A 110 9.21 1.94 -12.87
C ASN A 110 8.62 0.68 -12.22
N ALA A 111 9.29 0.13 -11.19
CA ALA A 111 8.84 -1.04 -10.45
C ALA A 111 9.29 -0.92 -8.99
N TYR A 112 8.38 -1.22 -8.07
CA TYR A 112 8.64 -1.26 -6.64
C TYR A 112 7.78 -2.34 -5.97
N SER A 113 8.21 -2.85 -4.83
CA SER A 113 7.38 -3.66 -3.94
C SER A 113 6.96 -2.83 -2.73
N ILE A 114 5.97 -3.31 -1.98
CA ILE A 114 5.52 -2.65 -0.76
C ILE A 114 5.59 -3.62 0.40
N SER A 115 5.92 -3.07 1.56
CA SER A 115 5.85 -3.79 2.83
C SER A 115 4.90 -3.08 3.78
N ILE A 116 4.12 -3.87 4.50
CA ILE A 116 3.16 -3.36 5.49
C ILE A 116 3.58 -3.88 6.85
N LYS A 117 3.90 -2.94 7.74
CA LYS A 117 4.15 -3.22 9.15
C LYS A 117 2.90 -2.91 9.95
N LEU A 118 2.27 -3.96 10.47
CA LEU A 118 1.13 -3.86 11.36
C LEU A 118 1.59 -3.60 12.80
N PRO A 119 0.71 -3.09 13.67
CA PRO A 119 1.00 -2.96 15.10
C PRO A 119 1.06 -4.30 15.82
N ASP A 120 1.97 -4.40 16.80
CA ASP A 120 2.26 -5.65 17.53
C ASP A 120 1.08 -6.21 18.34
N TRP A 121 0.07 -5.39 18.60
CA TRP A 121 -1.11 -5.76 19.38
C TRP A 121 -2.28 -6.29 18.54
N PHE A 122 -2.13 -6.36 17.21
CA PHE A 122 -3.16 -6.93 16.34
C PHE A 122 -3.17 -8.45 16.46
N GLN A 123 -4.36 -9.03 16.64
CA GLN A 123 -4.55 -10.48 16.70
C GLN A 123 -4.89 -11.07 15.32
N ASP A 124 -5.53 -10.27 14.48
CA ASP A 124 -5.86 -10.57 13.10
C ASP A 124 -5.77 -9.27 12.30
N ALA A 125 -5.48 -9.39 11.01
CA ALA A 125 -5.48 -8.27 10.09
C ALA A 125 -5.87 -8.73 8.69
N GLY A 126 -6.93 -8.14 8.14
CA GLY A 126 -7.27 -8.23 6.73
C GLY A 126 -6.67 -7.06 5.97
N ILE A 127 -5.85 -7.35 4.97
CA ILE A 127 -5.21 -6.35 4.12
C ILE A 127 -5.77 -6.51 2.72
N ALA A 128 -6.30 -5.43 2.17
CA ALA A 128 -6.73 -5.34 0.79
C ALA A 128 -6.09 -4.14 0.11
N ILE A 129 -5.56 -4.36 -1.10
CA ILE A 129 -4.80 -3.37 -1.85
C ILE A 129 -5.32 -3.33 -3.28
N TRP A 130 -5.62 -2.12 -3.73
CA TRP A 130 -6.00 -1.84 -5.09
C TRP A 130 -4.97 -0.94 -5.74
N LYS A 131 -4.63 -1.25 -6.99
CA LYS A 131 -3.88 -0.34 -7.86
C LYS A 131 -4.86 0.46 -8.71
N TYR A 132 -4.51 1.72 -8.97
CA TYR A 132 -5.24 2.54 -9.91
C TYR A 132 -4.77 2.25 -11.34
N THR A 133 -5.68 1.82 -12.22
CA THR A 133 -5.43 1.50 -13.63
C THR A 133 -6.02 2.53 -14.60
N GLY A 134 -6.70 3.55 -14.07
CA GLY A 134 -7.31 4.59 -14.89
C GLY A 134 -6.28 5.44 -15.64
N ILE A 135 -6.73 6.09 -16.72
CA ILE A 135 -5.89 6.98 -17.53
C ILE A 135 -5.40 8.12 -16.64
N ASP A 136 -4.08 8.25 -16.58
CA ASP A 136 -3.41 9.36 -15.94
C ASP A 136 -3.13 10.44 -16.97
N GLN A 137 -4.08 11.36 -17.13
CA GLN A 137 -3.88 12.49 -18.02
C GLN A 137 -3.04 13.53 -17.28
N ASP A 138 -1.75 13.54 -17.58
CA ASP A 138 -0.93 14.69 -17.29
C ASP A 138 -1.43 15.85 -18.15
N ALA A 139 -1.89 16.93 -17.52
CA ALA A 139 -2.54 18.05 -18.21
C ALA A 139 -1.64 18.70 -19.30
N ASP A 140 -0.34 18.40 -19.29
CA ASP A 140 0.62 18.88 -20.28
C ASP A 140 0.44 18.19 -21.64
N LEU A 141 0.01 16.92 -21.70
CA LEU A 141 -0.27 16.22 -22.97
C LEU A 141 -1.56 16.73 -23.63
N ALA A 142 -2.60 16.99 -22.84
CA ALA A 142 -3.85 17.57 -23.33
C ALA A 142 -3.65 18.96 -23.99
N ARG A 143 -2.67 19.72 -23.49
CA ARG A 143 -2.34 21.03 -24.06
C ARG A 143 -1.54 20.93 -25.35
N ILE A 144 -0.76 19.86 -25.55
CA ILE A 144 0.01 19.63 -26.78
C ILE A 144 -0.92 19.21 -27.92
N GLU A 145 -1.88 18.32 -27.68
CA GLU A 145 -2.87 17.92 -28.69
C GLU A 145 -3.71 19.12 -29.17
N SER A 146 -4.16 19.98 -28.26
CA SER A 146 -4.90 21.19 -28.62
C SER A 146 -4.10 22.18 -29.49
N LYS A 147 -2.77 22.20 -29.38
CA LYS A 147 -1.89 23.05 -30.19
C LYS A 147 -1.62 22.48 -31.57
N ILE A 148 -1.58 21.16 -31.72
CA ILE A 148 -1.34 20.51 -33.01
C ILE A 148 -2.54 20.72 -33.94
N ASP A 149 -3.77 20.63 -33.41
CA ASP A 149 -4.98 20.90 -34.21
C ASP A 149 -5.07 22.37 -34.68
N THR A 150 -4.59 23.33 -33.89
CA THR A 150 -4.56 24.74 -34.31
C THR A 150 -3.48 25.09 -35.34
N LEU A 151 -2.52 24.20 -35.59
CA LEU A 151 -1.46 24.39 -36.59
C LEU A 151 -1.75 23.66 -37.92
N LEU A 152 -2.81 22.85 -37.96
CA LEU A 152 -3.26 22.11 -39.14
C LEU A 152 -4.54 22.69 -39.78
N GLN A 153 -4.99 23.87 -39.30
CA GLN A 153 -6.05 24.69 -39.88
C GLN A 153 -5.46 25.95 -40.52
#